data_AF-A0A7D4AMR5-F1
#
_entry.id   AF-A0A7D4AMR5-F1
#
_cell.length_a   1.000
_cell.length_b   1.000
_cell.length_c   1.000
_cell.angle_alpha   90.00
_cell.angle_beta   90.00
_cell.angle_gamma   90.00
#
_symmetry.space_group_name_H-M   'P 1'
#
loop_
_entity.id
_entity.type
_entity.pdbx_description
1 polymer ?
#
loop_
_entity_poly.entity_id
_entity_poly.type
_entity_poly.pdbx_seq_one_letter_code
_entity_poly.pdbx_strand_id
1 'polypeptide(L)'
;MSANDPFARLPEAASFDVTSTTVADGAAWPAEQLASGVPGGADVSPQLSWSGAPDGTKSYAVTVYDPDAPTGSGFWHWAVADIPATVTGLPEGAGDDTGSGLPEGAFQLPNDARASRYMGAAPPAGHGPHRYFVVVHALDVDSIGVPADATPALLGFTMAGHILGRAVLTATAETPA
;
A
#
# COMPACT_ATOMS: atom_id res chain seq x y z
N MET A 1 -17.04 14.71 1.66
CA MET A 1 -15.96 13.97 0.98
C MET A 1 -14.72 14.84 1.06
N SER A 2 -13.61 14.32 1.60
CA SER A 2 -12.31 14.99 1.43
C SER A 2 -12.03 15.10 -0.07
N ALA A 3 -11.29 16.13 -0.50
CA ALA A 3 -10.73 16.11 -1.84
C ALA A 3 -9.93 14.80 -2.03
N ASN A 4 -10.05 14.19 -3.21
CA ASN A 4 -9.32 12.98 -3.61
C ASN A 4 -9.47 11.79 -2.64
N ASP A 5 -10.68 11.49 -2.17
CA ASP A 5 -10.95 10.23 -1.46
C ASP A 5 -10.76 9.04 -2.44
N PRO A 6 -9.76 8.16 -2.24
CA PRO A 6 -9.45 7.08 -3.16
C PRO A 6 -10.52 5.98 -3.19
N PHE A 7 -11.46 5.97 -2.23
CA PHE A 7 -12.51 4.95 -2.13
C PHE A 7 -13.89 5.41 -2.63
N ALA A 8 -14.08 6.70 -2.91
CA ALA A 8 -15.41 7.29 -3.16
C ALA A 8 -16.21 6.65 -4.31
N ARG A 9 -15.56 5.91 -5.21
CA ARG A 9 -16.19 5.21 -6.35
C ARG A 9 -15.85 3.73 -6.42
N LEU A 10 -15.24 3.17 -5.37
CA LEU A 10 -14.97 1.73 -5.28
C LEU A 10 -16.17 0.99 -4.68
N PRO A 11 -16.33 -0.32 -4.97
CA PRO A 11 -17.32 -1.13 -4.30
C PRO A 11 -17.16 -1.07 -2.77
N GLU A 12 -18.28 -0.98 -2.05
CA GLU A 12 -18.27 -1.14 -0.60
C GLU A 12 -17.69 -2.51 -0.23
N ALA A 13 -16.95 -2.56 0.87
CA ALA A 13 -16.36 -3.77 1.41
C ALA A 13 -16.39 -3.71 2.94
N ALA A 14 -16.38 -4.86 3.60
CA ALA A 14 -16.30 -4.89 5.05
C ALA A 14 -15.00 -4.26 5.54
N SER A 15 -15.04 -3.53 6.65
CA SER A 15 -13.84 -3.03 7.31
C SER A 15 -13.21 -4.12 8.18
N PHE A 16 -11.88 -4.16 8.22
CA PHE A 16 -11.11 -4.87 9.25
C PHE A 16 -9.91 -4.02 9.67
N ASP A 17 -9.10 -4.51 10.61
CA ASP A 17 -8.06 -3.71 11.24
C ASP A 17 -6.69 -3.90 10.60
N VAL A 18 -5.97 -2.79 10.40
CA VAL A 18 -4.52 -2.77 10.12
C VAL A 18 -3.85 -1.77 11.05
N THR A 19 -2.70 -2.15 11.57
CA THR A 19 -1.86 -1.37 12.48
C THR A 19 -0.41 -1.45 12.03
N SER A 20 0.41 -0.56 12.55
CA SER A 20 1.85 -0.53 12.31
C SER A 20 2.59 -0.16 13.58
N THR A 21 3.72 -0.81 13.83
CA THR A 21 4.68 -0.36 14.85
C THR A 21 5.62 0.74 14.34
N THR A 22 5.64 0.97 13.02
CA THR A 22 6.43 2.01 12.37
C THR A 22 5.72 3.36 12.42
N VAL A 23 4.40 3.39 12.19
CA VAL A 23 3.61 4.63 12.13
C VAL A 23 2.21 4.45 12.76
N ALA A 24 1.72 5.48 13.45
CA ALA A 24 0.33 5.51 13.91
C ALA A 24 -0.58 6.07 12.81
N ASP A 25 -1.85 5.65 12.78
CA ASP A 25 -2.82 6.18 11.82
C ASP A 25 -2.97 7.71 11.95
N GLY A 26 -2.91 8.39 10.80
CA GLY A 26 -2.89 9.84 10.66
C GLY A 26 -1.54 10.51 10.95
N ALA A 27 -0.54 9.79 11.45
CA ALA A 27 0.77 10.38 11.79
C ALA A 27 1.66 10.59 10.56
N ALA A 28 2.69 11.43 10.72
CA ALA A 28 3.71 11.60 9.70
C ALA A 28 4.62 10.36 9.59
N TRP A 29 5.07 10.04 8.37
CA TRP A 29 6.06 9.00 8.15
C TRP A 29 7.35 9.28 8.95
N PRO A 30 7.93 8.27 9.61
CA PRO A 30 9.30 8.35 10.09
C PRO A 30 10.27 8.49 8.89
N ALA A 31 11.49 8.95 9.19
CA ALA A 31 12.46 9.28 8.15
C ALA A 31 12.73 8.11 7.20
N GLU A 32 12.89 6.88 7.70
CA GLU A 32 13.25 5.72 6.88
C GLU A 32 12.17 5.33 5.84
N GLN A 33 10.90 5.69 6.09
CA GLN A 33 9.78 5.48 5.16
C GLN A 33 9.68 6.56 4.08
N LEU A 34 10.48 7.62 4.15
CA LEU A 34 10.63 8.60 3.08
C LEU A 34 11.52 8.06 1.96
N ALA A 35 11.40 8.63 0.76
CA ALA A 35 12.19 8.16 -0.38
C ALA A 35 13.69 8.41 -0.16
N SER A 36 14.56 7.54 -0.65
CA SER A 36 16.03 7.67 -0.50
C SER A 36 16.64 8.98 -1.04
N GLY A 37 15.92 9.69 -1.92
CA GLY A 37 16.29 11.03 -2.39
C GLY A 37 15.97 12.17 -1.40
N VAL A 38 15.24 11.89 -0.32
CA VAL A 38 14.86 12.84 0.73
C VAL A 38 15.85 12.70 1.91
N PRO A 39 16.25 13.79 2.60
CA PRO A 39 17.14 13.70 3.75
C PRO A 39 16.63 12.73 4.83
N GLY A 40 17.43 11.69 5.13
CA GLY A 40 17.07 10.64 6.09
C GLY A 40 16.14 9.55 5.54
N GLY A 41 15.67 9.70 4.30
CA GLY A 41 14.90 8.70 3.59
C GLY A 41 15.70 7.47 3.22
N ALA A 42 15.03 6.31 3.23
CA ALA A 42 15.67 5.02 2.98
C ALA A 42 14.81 4.04 2.16
N ASP A 43 13.60 4.44 1.74
CA ASP A 43 12.65 3.56 1.05
C ASP A 43 12.36 2.26 1.85
N VAL A 44 12.32 2.33 3.18
CA VAL A 44 12.01 1.17 4.03
C VAL A 44 10.51 1.05 4.17
N SER A 45 9.91 -0.03 3.65
CA SER A 45 8.47 -0.28 3.82
C SER A 45 8.09 -0.40 5.30
N PRO A 46 6.95 0.13 5.75
CA PRO A 46 6.55 0.05 7.15
C PRO A 46 6.27 -1.39 7.59
N GLN A 47 6.42 -1.66 8.89
CA GLN A 47 5.84 -2.84 9.51
C GLN A 47 4.31 -2.76 9.42
N LEU A 48 3.65 -3.88 9.15
CA LEU A 48 2.19 -3.97 9.12
C LEU A 48 1.70 -5.19 9.89
N SER A 49 0.57 -5.06 10.57
CA SER A 49 -0.16 -6.17 11.18
C SER A 49 -1.65 -5.95 11.04
N TRP A 50 -2.38 -6.97 10.59
CA TRP A 50 -3.82 -6.89 10.37
C TRP A 50 -4.57 -8.04 11.02
N SER A 51 -5.83 -7.81 11.35
CA SER A 51 -6.69 -8.79 12.02
C SER A 51 -8.17 -8.53 11.73
N GLY A 52 -9.00 -9.54 11.98
CA GLY A 52 -10.46 -9.42 11.77
C GLY A 52 -10.89 -9.46 10.31
N ALA A 53 -10.07 -10.02 9.41
CA ALA A 53 -10.44 -10.18 8.01
C ALA A 53 -11.73 -11.02 7.87
N PRO A 54 -12.61 -10.70 6.90
CA PRO A 54 -13.86 -11.43 6.72
C PRO A 54 -13.68 -12.93 6.47
N ASP A 55 -14.66 -13.72 6.88
CA ASP A 55 -14.75 -15.14 6.54
C ASP A 55 -14.68 -15.35 5.02
N GLY A 56 -13.97 -16.39 4.60
CA GLY A 56 -13.77 -16.70 3.18
C GLY A 56 -12.56 -16.04 2.54
N THR A 57 -11.79 -15.24 3.29
CA THR A 57 -10.50 -14.69 2.84
C THR A 57 -9.51 -15.81 2.50
N LYS A 58 -8.95 -15.76 1.30
CA LYS A 58 -8.00 -16.73 0.73
C LYS A 58 -6.63 -16.14 0.43
N SER A 59 -6.59 -14.86 0.11
CA SER A 59 -5.34 -14.09 0.00
C SER A 59 -5.54 -12.65 0.43
N TYR A 60 -4.43 -11.93 0.59
CA TYR A 60 -4.38 -10.49 0.77
C TYR A 60 -3.60 -9.82 -0.35
N ALA A 61 -3.93 -8.56 -0.59
CA ALA A 61 -3.07 -7.63 -1.31
C ALA A 61 -2.77 -6.42 -0.40
N VAL A 62 -1.56 -5.87 -0.50
CA VAL A 62 -1.14 -4.67 0.21
C VAL A 62 -0.79 -3.58 -0.81
N THR A 63 -1.34 -2.40 -0.65
CA THR A 63 -1.03 -1.24 -1.51
C THR A 63 -0.71 -0.01 -0.69
N VAL A 64 0.21 0.83 -1.18
CA VAL A 64 0.45 2.18 -0.68
C VAL A 64 0.19 3.17 -1.81
N TYR A 65 -0.76 4.07 -1.61
CA TYR A 65 -1.21 5.02 -2.62
C TYR A 65 -1.28 6.45 -2.09
N ASP A 66 -0.73 7.38 -2.86
CA ASP A 66 -0.81 8.82 -2.62
C ASP A 66 -1.82 9.45 -3.60
N PRO A 67 -3.06 9.74 -3.17
CA PRO A 67 -4.05 10.42 -4.00
C PRO A 67 -3.80 11.92 -4.15
N ASP A 68 -2.87 12.50 -3.38
CA ASP A 68 -2.55 13.92 -3.36
C ASP A 68 -1.42 14.28 -4.33
N ALA A 69 -0.70 13.27 -4.85
CA ALA A 69 0.27 13.44 -5.92
C ALA A 69 -0.33 14.11 -7.17
N PRO A 70 0.23 15.24 -7.65
CA PRO A 70 -0.35 16.07 -8.71
C PRO A 70 -0.08 15.51 -10.12
N THR A 71 -0.49 14.27 -10.37
CA THR A 71 -0.24 13.52 -11.63
C THR A 71 -1.51 13.30 -12.46
N GLY A 72 -2.69 13.58 -11.89
CA GLY A 72 -4.00 13.23 -12.45
C GLY A 72 -4.46 11.80 -12.10
N SER A 73 -3.57 10.96 -11.56
CA SER A 73 -3.88 9.58 -11.16
C SER A 73 -3.34 9.22 -9.76
N GLY A 74 -2.88 10.21 -8.99
CA GLY A 74 -2.11 9.96 -7.76
C GLY A 74 -0.78 9.26 -8.04
N PHE A 75 -0.22 8.60 -7.04
CA PHE A 75 1.02 7.84 -7.17
C PHE A 75 0.98 6.54 -6.37
N TRP A 76 1.21 5.41 -7.02
CA TRP A 76 1.38 4.12 -6.38
C TRP A 76 2.81 3.98 -5.87
N HIS A 77 2.96 3.83 -4.56
CA HIS A 77 4.24 3.68 -3.86
C HIS A 77 4.63 2.21 -3.66
N TRP A 78 3.64 1.34 -3.51
CA TRP A 78 3.84 -0.09 -3.31
C TRP A 78 2.60 -0.89 -3.68
N ALA A 79 2.78 -2.08 -4.23
CA ALA A 79 1.71 -3.03 -4.51
C ALA A 79 2.23 -4.46 -4.40
N VAL A 80 1.64 -5.23 -3.50
CA VAL A 80 1.93 -6.65 -3.26
C VAL A 80 0.65 -7.43 -3.46
N ALA A 81 0.72 -8.54 -4.18
CA ALA A 81 -0.40 -9.44 -4.42
C ALA A 81 -0.10 -10.85 -3.90
N ASP A 82 -1.15 -11.65 -3.82
CA ASP A 82 -1.10 -13.09 -3.52
C ASP A 82 -0.42 -13.44 -2.19
N ILE A 83 -0.59 -12.57 -1.18
CA ILE A 83 -0.18 -12.86 0.20
C ILE A 83 -1.11 -13.95 0.76
N PRO A 84 -0.61 -15.10 1.21
CA PRO A 84 -1.48 -16.18 1.70
C PRO A 84 -2.37 -15.75 2.88
N ALA A 85 -3.62 -16.22 2.96
CA ALA A 85 -4.56 -15.86 4.04
C ALA A 85 -4.07 -16.21 5.46
N THR A 86 -3.10 -17.12 5.59
CA THR A 86 -2.46 -17.47 6.87
C THR A 86 -1.51 -16.39 7.39
N VAL A 87 -1.10 -15.44 6.54
CA VAL A 87 -0.23 -14.32 6.89
C VAL A 87 -1.07 -13.14 7.36
N THR A 88 -0.72 -12.57 8.51
CA THR A 88 -1.45 -11.48 9.17
C THR A 88 -0.56 -10.25 9.44
N GLY A 89 0.56 -10.16 8.73
CA GLY A 89 1.47 -9.03 8.85
C GLY A 89 2.64 -9.11 7.87
N LEU A 90 3.30 -7.98 7.67
CA LEU A 90 4.57 -7.88 6.95
C LEU A 90 5.58 -7.18 7.87
N PRO A 91 6.82 -7.69 7.97
CA PRO A 91 7.85 -7.01 8.73
C PRO A 91 8.24 -5.67 8.07
N GLU A 92 8.84 -4.78 8.86
CA GLU A 92 9.49 -3.59 8.31
C GLU A 92 10.54 -3.99 7.27
N GLY A 93 10.63 -3.24 6.18
CA GLY A 93 11.53 -3.54 5.07
C GLY A 93 11.15 -4.74 4.20
N ALA A 94 9.99 -5.36 4.39
CA ALA A 94 9.54 -6.48 3.53
C ALA A 94 9.48 -6.13 2.03
N GLY A 95 9.23 -4.87 1.70
CA GLY A 95 9.13 -4.35 0.34
C GLY A 95 10.46 -3.91 -0.28
N ASP A 96 11.58 -4.55 0.05
CA ASP A 96 12.89 -4.28 -0.57
C ASP A 96 12.94 -4.65 -2.07
N ASP A 97 14.07 -4.38 -2.73
CA ASP A 97 14.31 -4.66 -4.16
C ASP A 97 14.07 -6.12 -4.57
N THR A 98 14.20 -7.04 -3.63
CA THR A 98 14.08 -8.48 -3.86
C THR A 98 12.78 -9.07 -3.31
N GLY A 99 12.01 -8.29 -2.54
CA GLY A 99 10.88 -8.76 -1.75
C GLY A 99 11.29 -9.76 -0.69
N SER A 100 12.49 -9.65 -0.10
CA SER A 100 13.06 -10.70 0.75
C SER A 100 12.25 -10.99 2.02
N GLY A 101 11.47 -10.02 2.50
CA GLY A 101 10.58 -10.18 3.64
C GLY A 101 9.14 -10.56 3.28
N LEU A 102 8.84 -10.80 2.00
CA LEU A 102 7.52 -11.27 1.58
C LEU A 102 7.36 -12.78 1.82
N PRO A 103 6.15 -13.24 2.18
CA PRO A 103 5.87 -14.66 2.31
C PRO A 103 5.90 -15.37 0.95
N GLU A 104 6.15 -16.68 0.96
CA GLU A 104 6.12 -17.50 -0.24
C GLU A 104 4.77 -17.38 -0.98
N GLY A 105 4.83 -17.22 -2.29
CA GLY A 105 3.66 -17.02 -3.16
C GLY A 105 3.32 -15.54 -3.41
N ALA A 106 3.67 -14.64 -2.50
CA ALA A 106 3.47 -13.21 -2.70
C ALA A 106 4.48 -12.62 -3.68
N PHE A 107 4.07 -11.56 -4.39
CA PHE A 107 4.96 -10.85 -5.31
C PHE A 107 4.66 -9.35 -5.36
N GLN A 108 5.70 -8.58 -5.72
CA GLN A 108 5.61 -7.12 -5.88
C GLN A 108 5.38 -6.75 -7.33
N LEU A 109 4.45 -5.83 -7.57
CA LEU A 109 4.24 -5.21 -8.87
C LEU A 109 5.13 -3.96 -9.01
N PRO A 110 5.57 -3.61 -10.22
CA PRO A 110 6.20 -2.33 -10.47
C PRO A 110 5.28 -1.17 -10.08
N ASN A 111 5.76 -0.30 -9.20
CA ASN A 111 5.08 0.93 -8.79
C ASN A 111 5.10 1.99 -9.93
N ASP A 112 4.67 3.23 -9.66
CA ASP A 112 4.59 4.25 -10.72
C ASP A 112 5.96 4.75 -11.24
N ALA A 113 7.06 4.51 -10.51
CA ALA A 113 8.43 4.66 -11.05
C ALA A 113 8.98 3.36 -11.67
N ARG A 114 8.12 2.35 -11.89
CA ARG A 114 8.45 1.05 -12.47
C ARG A 114 9.45 0.23 -11.64
N ALA A 115 9.52 0.49 -10.33
CA ALA A 115 10.31 -0.31 -9.40
C ALA A 115 9.42 -1.34 -8.69
N SER A 116 9.80 -2.63 -8.70
CA SER A 116 9.10 -3.70 -7.98
C SER A 116 9.51 -3.74 -6.51
N ARG A 117 9.25 -2.64 -5.79
CA ARG A 117 9.60 -2.43 -4.38
C ARG A 117 8.72 -1.31 -3.79
N TYR A 118 8.77 -1.15 -2.47
CA TYR A 118 8.26 0.06 -1.82
C TYR A 118 9.14 1.26 -2.18
N MET A 119 8.52 2.38 -2.55
CA MET A 119 9.19 3.67 -2.59
C MET A 119 8.56 4.61 -1.58
N GLY A 120 9.39 5.30 -0.84
CA GLY A 120 8.97 6.19 0.22
C GLY A 120 8.32 7.47 -0.28
N ALA A 121 7.81 8.24 0.69
CA ALA A 121 7.21 9.53 0.43
C ALA A 121 8.25 10.57 -0.01
N ALA A 122 7.92 11.35 -1.04
CA ALA A 122 8.71 12.48 -1.54
C ALA A 122 7.80 13.54 -2.18
N PRO A 123 6.87 14.15 -1.42
CA PRO A 123 5.94 15.13 -1.97
C PRO A 123 6.71 16.38 -2.46
N PRO A 124 6.22 17.09 -3.49
CA PRO A 124 6.88 18.29 -4.00
C PRO A 124 6.97 19.39 -2.93
N ALA A 125 8.11 20.11 -2.90
CA ALA A 125 8.33 21.21 -1.97
C ALA A 125 7.22 22.28 -2.09
N GLY A 126 6.62 22.64 -0.96
CA GLY A 126 5.58 23.68 -0.88
C GLY A 126 4.20 23.28 -1.44
N HIS A 127 3.98 22.01 -1.82
CA HIS A 127 2.67 21.54 -2.30
C HIS A 127 1.66 21.29 -1.15
N GLY A 128 2.16 21.26 0.09
CA GLY A 128 1.40 20.91 1.28
C GLY A 128 1.53 19.43 1.65
N PRO A 129 0.82 18.98 2.70
CA PRO A 129 0.87 17.60 3.16
C PRO A 129 0.17 16.65 2.17
N HIS A 130 0.83 15.54 1.86
CA HIS A 130 0.27 14.41 1.13
C HIS A 130 -0.13 13.30 2.09
N ARG A 131 -1.15 12.53 1.72
CA ARG A 131 -1.61 11.34 2.44
C ARG A 131 -1.15 10.09 1.70
N TYR A 132 -0.75 9.08 2.46
CA TYR A 132 -0.34 7.78 1.96
C TYR A 132 -1.26 6.73 2.55
N PHE A 133 -2.16 6.21 1.72
CA PHE A 133 -3.12 5.19 2.10
C PHE A 133 -2.46 3.82 2.00
N VAL A 134 -2.13 3.24 3.16
CA VAL A 134 -1.71 1.86 3.30
C VAL A 134 -2.96 1.01 3.45
N VAL A 135 -3.24 0.17 2.46
CA VAL A 135 -4.47 -0.63 2.40
C VAL A 135 -4.13 -2.10 2.31
N VAL A 136 -4.72 -2.88 3.22
CA VAL A 136 -4.77 -4.35 3.12
C VAL A 136 -6.14 -4.72 2.57
N HIS A 137 -6.17 -5.44 1.46
CA HIS A 137 -7.40 -5.95 0.84
C HIS A 137 -7.48 -7.45 1.11
N ALA A 138 -8.63 -7.92 1.61
CA ALA A 138 -8.91 -9.33 1.83
C ALA A 138 -9.70 -9.89 0.63
N LEU A 139 -9.21 -10.97 0.01
CA LEU A 139 -9.71 -11.48 -1.27
C LEU A 139 -10.28 -12.90 -1.18
N ASP A 140 -11.28 -13.22 -2.00
CA ASP A 140 -11.93 -14.54 -2.05
C ASP A 140 -11.26 -15.57 -2.98
N VAL A 141 -10.11 -15.21 -3.55
CA VAL A 141 -9.26 -16.03 -4.42
C VAL A 141 -7.88 -16.22 -3.80
N ASP A 142 -7.26 -17.39 -4.03
CA ASP A 142 -5.90 -17.67 -3.55
C ASP A 142 -4.83 -16.89 -4.36
N SER A 143 -5.10 -16.67 -5.65
CA SER A 143 -4.25 -15.89 -6.55
C SER A 143 -5.11 -14.99 -7.43
N ILE A 144 -4.70 -13.74 -7.57
CA ILE A 144 -5.42 -12.73 -8.37
C ILE A 144 -5.17 -12.88 -9.87
N GLY A 145 -4.13 -13.62 -10.27
CA GLY A 145 -3.87 -13.96 -11.68
C GLY A 145 -3.40 -12.80 -12.56
N VAL A 146 -2.82 -11.75 -11.98
CA VAL A 146 -2.17 -10.68 -12.76
C VAL A 146 -0.71 -11.03 -13.06
N PRO A 147 -0.16 -10.65 -14.23
CA PRO A 147 1.27 -10.77 -14.51
C PRO A 147 2.12 -9.98 -13.51
N ALA A 148 3.33 -10.46 -13.21
CA ALA A 148 4.24 -9.79 -12.27
C ALA A 148 4.69 -8.38 -12.72
N ASP A 149 4.58 -8.05 -14.01
CA ASP A 149 4.91 -6.75 -14.59
C ASP A 149 3.70 -5.81 -14.77
N ALA A 150 2.51 -6.26 -14.35
CA ALA A 150 1.28 -5.49 -14.38
C ALA A 150 1.37 -4.19 -13.56
N THR A 151 0.48 -3.24 -13.84
CA THR A 151 0.38 -2.00 -13.07
C THR A 151 -0.47 -2.21 -11.81
N PRO A 152 -0.26 -1.41 -10.76
CA PRO A 152 -1.15 -1.39 -9.59
C PRO A 152 -2.60 -1.06 -9.96
N ALA A 153 -2.82 -0.26 -11.00
CA ALA A 153 -4.16 0.00 -11.53
C ALA A 153 -4.82 -1.26 -12.11
N LEU A 154 -4.08 -2.11 -12.83
CA LEU A 154 -4.60 -3.39 -13.31
C LEU A 154 -4.87 -4.35 -12.15
N LEU A 155 -4.00 -4.39 -11.14
CA LEU A 155 -4.27 -5.12 -9.89
C LEU A 155 -5.60 -4.65 -9.27
N GLY A 156 -5.77 -3.34 -9.06
CA GLY A 156 -6.98 -2.78 -8.47
C GLY A 156 -8.25 -3.09 -9.28
N PHE A 157 -8.16 -3.04 -10.61
CA PHE A 157 -9.27 -3.44 -11.49
C PHE A 157 -9.64 -4.91 -11.34
N THR A 158 -8.68 -5.82 -11.41
CA THR A 158 -8.90 -7.26 -11.28
C THR A 158 -9.44 -7.61 -9.90
N MET A 159 -8.90 -6.98 -8.86
CA MET A 159 -9.28 -7.20 -7.47
C MET A 159 -10.71 -6.73 -7.15
N ALA A 160 -11.25 -5.74 -7.88
CA ALA A 160 -12.54 -5.14 -7.55
C ALA A 160 -13.71 -6.15 -7.43
N GLY A 161 -13.66 -7.26 -8.18
CA GLY A 161 -14.66 -8.34 -8.11
C GLY A 161 -14.43 -9.38 -7.01
N HIS A 162 -13.29 -9.31 -6.32
CA HIS A 162 -12.82 -10.31 -5.37
C HIS A 162 -12.67 -9.79 -3.93
N ILE A 163 -12.89 -8.48 -3.71
CA ILE A 163 -12.68 -7.86 -2.39
C ILE A 163 -13.82 -8.24 -1.44
N LEU A 164 -13.45 -8.89 -0.35
CA LEU A 164 -14.32 -9.17 0.79
C LEU A 164 -14.25 -8.04 1.84
N GLY A 165 -13.05 -7.49 2.04
CA GLY A 165 -12.83 -6.44 3.03
C GLY A 165 -11.61 -5.56 2.74
N ARG A 166 -11.56 -4.40 3.40
CA ARG A 166 -10.41 -3.49 3.39
C ARG A 166 -10.08 -3.00 4.80
N ALA A 167 -8.80 -3.02 5.13
CA ALA A 167 -8.24 -2.33 6.28
C ALA A 167 -7.37 -1.18 5.80
N VAL A 168 -7.52 0.00 6.41
CA VAL A 168 -6.88 1.23 5.95
C VAL A 168 -6.12 1.87 7.11
N LEU A 169 -4.86 2.20 6.86
CA LEU A 169 -4.04 3.10 7.67
C LEU A 169 -3.57 4.24 6.78
N THR A 170 -3.63 5.46 7.28
CA THR A 170 -3.15 6.65 6.56
C THR A 170 -1.91 7.19 7.26
N ALA A 171 -0.86 7.48 6.50
CA ALA A 171 0.28 8.25 6.97
C ALA A 171 0.40 9.55 6.17
N THR A 172 1.18 10.51 6.65
CA THR A 172 1.36 11.80 5.98
C THR A 172 2.84 12.12 5.75
N ALA A 173 3.13 12.94 4.74
CA ALA A 173 4.43 13.58 4.58
C ALA A 173 4.27 14.94 3.92
N GLU A 174 5.19 15.84 4.20
CA GLU A 174 5.24 17.18 3.59
C GLU A 174 6.71 17.56 3.39
N THR A 175 7.00 18.18 2.24
CA THR A 175 8.30 18.83 1.99
C THR A 175 8.07 20.33 2.08
N PRO A 176 8.65 21.05 3.07
CA PRO A 176 8.54 22.50 3.17
C PRO A 176 9.06 23.21 1.90
N ALA A 177 8.57 24.42 1.66
CA ALA A 177 8.96 25.27 0.52
C ALA A 177 10.41 25.78 0.59
#